data_AF-A0A960W988-F1
#
_entry.id   AF-A0A960W988-F1
#
_cell.length_a   1.000
_cell.length_b   1.000
_cell.length_c   1.000
_cell.angle_alpha   90.00
_cell.angle_beta   90.00
_cell.angle_gamma   90.00
#
_symmetry.space_group_name_H-M   'P 1'
#
loop_
_entity.id
_entity.type
_entity.pdbx_description
1 polymer ?
#
loop_
_entity_poly.entity_id
_entity_poly.type
_entity_poly.pdbx_seq_one_letter_code
_entity_poly.pdbx_strand_id
1 'polypeptide(L)'
;MNKRTILSAFGIGAVVSGMILCTLQAGQLNRSFDPMELFKGKSLNDTKIASGLKEALKIGINNTVKLLGKQDGYFLNELVKIAMPEKFQMADKALRAVGFSQQLDEFV
;
A
#
# COMPACT_ATOMS: atom_id res chain seq x y z
N MET A 1 -32.07 51.75 -0.23
CA MET A 1 -30.99 50.77 0.01
C MET A 1 -31.63 49.38 0.08
N ASN A 2 -31.35 48.51 -0.89
CA ASN A 2 -32.20 47.36 -1.23
C ASN A 2 -32.12 46.22 -0.20
N LYS A 3 -33.27 45.85 0.39
CA LYS A 3 -33.45 44.73 1.34
C LYS A 3 -33.01 43.35 0.81
N ARG A 4 -32.82 43.21 -0.51
CA ARG A 4 -32.38 41.96 -1.17
C ARG A 4 -30.89 41.64 -0.95
N THR A 5 -30.05 42.65 -0.70
CA THR A 5 -28.59 42.47 -0.54
C THR A 5 -28.20 41.97 0.85
N ILE A 6 -29.04 42.18 1.87
CA ILE A 6 -28.77 41.75 3.25
C ILE A 6 -29.08 40.25 3.45
N LEU A 7 -30.07 39.72 2.73
CA LEU A 7 -30.50 38.32 2.87
C LEU A 7 -29.52 37.31 2.22
N SER A 8 -28.83 37.71 1.14
CA SER A 8 -27.79 36.88 0.50
C SER A 8 -26.45 36.90 1.26
N ALA A 9 -26.17 37.97 2.03
CA ALA A 9 -24.96 38.10 2.83
C ALA A 9 -24.94 37.13 4.03
N PHE A 10 -26.10 36.84 4.62
CA PHE A 10 -26.21 35.91 5.75
C PHE A 10 -26.04 34.43 5.32
N GLY A 11 -26.51 34.08 4.12
CA GLY A 11 -26.40 32.72 3.58
C GLY A 11 -24.97 32.31 3.23
N ILE A 12 -24.15 33.23 2.71
CA ILE A 12 -22.76 32.93 2.32
C ILE A 12 -21.84 32.88 3.56
N GLY A 13 -22.10 33.72 4.58
CA GLY A 13 -21.33 33.75 5.82
C GLY A 13 -21.38 32.44 6.63
N ALA A 14 -22.53 31.76 6.64
CA ALA A 14 -22.69 30.49 7.35
C ALA A 14 -21.92 29.33 6.70
N VAL A 15 -21.83 29.31 5.37
CA VAL A 15 -21.13 28.25 4.61
C VAL A 15 -19.61 28.36 4.79
N VAL A 16 -19.06 29.59 4.78
CA VAL A 16 -17.62 29.83 4.98
C VAL A 16 -17.21 29.52 6.42
N SER A 17 -18.04 29.85 7.41
CA SER A 17 -17.78 29.48 8.82
C SER A 17 -17.85 27.97 9.06
N GLY A 18 -18.73 27.25 8.35
CA GLY A 18 -18.85 25.79 8.45
C GLY A 18 -17.68 25.04 7.79
N MET A 19 -17.15 25.56 6.68
CA MET A 19 -16.04 24.93 5.95
C MET A 19 -14.71 25.05 6.73
N ILE A 20 -14.50 26.16 7.45
CA ILE A 20 -13.31 26.41 8.30
C ILE A 20 -13.29 25.52 9.55
N LEU A 21 -14.46 25.18 10.12
CA LEU A 21 -14.57 24.25 11.25
C LEU A 21 -14.35 22.78 10.81
N CYS A 22 -14.72 22.41 9.57
CA CYS A 22 -14.53 21.06 9.05
C CYS A 22 -13.06 20.75 8.71
N THR A 23 -12.28 21.75 8.28
CA THR A 23 -10.83 21.57 8.07
C THR A 23 -10.05 21.40 9.37
N LEU A 24 -10.59 21.82 10.52
CA LEU A 24 -9.91 21.66 11.81
C LEU A 24 -10.07 20.25 12.39
N GLN A 25 -11.18 19.56 12.09
CA GLN A 25 -11.43 18.20 12.57
C GLN A 25 -10.64 17.14 11.79
N ALA A 26 -10.25 17.43 10.54
CA ALA A 26 -9.40 16.55 9.73
C ALA A 26 -7.97 16.41 10.28
N GLY A 27 -7.54 17.31 11.19
CA GLY A 27 -6.22 17.25 11.83
C GLY A 27 -6.10 16.24 12.99
N GLN A 28 -7.21 15.76 13.56
CA GLN A 28 -7.19 14.89 14.74
C GLN A 28 -7.24 13.39 14.40
N LEU A 29 -7.67 13.01 13.19
CA LEU A 29 -7.72 11.61 12.74
C LEU A 29 -6.36 11.10 12.21
N ASN A 30 -5.40 11.99 11.94
CA ASN A 30 -4.09 11.60 11.43
C ASN A 30 -3.03 11.33 12.54
N ARG A 31 -3.37 11.59 13.81
CA ARG A 31 -2.47 11.38 14.96
C ARG A 31 -2.64 10.01 15.62
N SER A 32 -3.69 9.25 15.30
CA SER A 32 -3.96 7.95 15.92
C SER A 32 -3.28 6.77 15.24
N PHE A 33 -2.59 7.00 14.11
CA PHE A 33 -1.82 5.98 13.39
C PHE A 33 -0.34 6.34 13.38
N ASP A 34 0.23 6.59 14.55
CA ASP A 34 1.68 6.58 14.71
C ASP A 34 2.08 5.14 15.11
N PRO A 35 2.50 4.27 14.17
CA PRO A 35 2.86 2.88 14.48
C PRO A 35 3.98 2.80 15.53
N MET A 36 4.69 3.91 15.76
CA MET A 36 5.76 4.05 16.74
C MET A 36 5.29 4.25 18.20
N GLU A 37 4.10 4.79 18.46
CA GLU A 37 3.56 4.98 19.82
C GLU A 37 3.21 3.64 20.48
N LEU A 38 2.80 2.64 19.68
CA LEU A 38 2.52 1.29 20.14
C LEU A 38 3.78 0.59 20.72
N PHE A 39 4.96 0.92 20.20
CA PHE A 39 6.24 0.37 20.65
C PHE A 39 6.84 1.13 21.84
N LYS A 40 6.34 2.34 22.17
CA LYS A 40 6.96 3.24 23.17
C LYS A 40 6.34 3.16 24.58
N GLY A 41 5.28 2.37 24.76
CA GLY A 41 4.38 2.52 25.92
C GLY A 41 4.31 1.37 26.93
N LYS A 42 5.10 0.29 26.81
CA LYS A 42 5.00 -0.81 27.78
C LYS A 42 6.35 -1.48 27.94
N SER A 43 6.79 -1.60 29.20
CA SER A 43 7.92 -2.42 29.67
C SER A 43 7.73 -3.90 29.27
N LEU A 44 7.79 -4.18 27.98
CA LEU A 44 7.91 -5.52 27.43
C LEU A 44 9.40 -5.73 27.27
N ASN A 45 9.96 -6.66 28.06
CA ASN A 45 11.34 -7.12 27.92
C ASN A 45 11.71 -7.18 26.44
N ASP A 46 12.82 -6.55 26.04
CA ASP A 46 13.28 -6.48 24.64
C ASP A 46 13.30 -7.87 23.98
N THR A 47 13.57 -8.92 24.77
CA THR A 47 13.48 -10.33 24.37
C THR A 47 12.10 -10.74 23.84
N LYS A 48 11.01 -10.27 24.44
CA LYS A 48 9.64 -10.54 23.99
C LYS A 48 9.32 -9.83 22.68
N ILE A 49 9.83 -8.62 22.50
CA ILE A 49 9.69 -7.85 21.26
C ILE A 49 10.45 -8.55 20.14
N ALA A 50 11.72 -8.92 20.38
CA ALA A 50 12.53 -9.67 19.43
C ALA A 50 11.91 -11.03 19.07
N SER A 51 11.38 -11.78 20.06
CA SER A 51 10.69 -13.05 19.78
C SER A 51 9.39 -12.84 19.00
N GLY A 52 8.64 -11.78 19.29
CA GLY A 52 7.40 -11.44 18.59
C GLY A 52 7.64 -11.07 17.13
N LEU A 53 8.68 -10.25 16.86
CA LEU A 53 9.11 -9.92 15.49
C LEU A 53 9.58 -11.16 14.74
N LYS A 54 10.34 -12.04 15.38
CA LYS A 54 10.80 -13.30 14.80
C LYS A 54 9.62 -14.21 14.43
N GLU A 55 8.64 -14.35 15.32
CA GLU A 55 7.46 -15.19 15.07
C GLU A 55 6.56 -14.57 13.99
N ALA A 56 6.33 -13.25 14.02
CA ALA A 56 5.59 -12.56 12.98
C ALA A 56 6.24 -12.69 11.60
N LEU A 57 7.57 -12.55 11.52
CA LEU A 57 8.33 -12.76 10.29
C LEU A 57 8.24 -14.22 9.83
N LYS A 58 8.36 -15.18 10.74
CA LYS A 58 8.22 -16.61 10.45
C LYS A 58 6.84 -16.94 9.88
N ILE A 59 5.78 -16.42 10.48
CA ILE A 59 4.39 -16.58 10.01
C ILE A 59 4.21 -15.91 8.66
N GLY A 60 4.71 -14.67 8.50
CA GLY A 60 4.68 -13.92 7.24
C GLY A 60 5.32 -14.70 6.11
N ILE A 61 6.56 -15.16 6.29
CA ILE A 61 7.28 -15.99 5.31
C ILE A 61 6.51 -17.28 5.01
N ASN A 62 6.01 -17.99 6.03
CA ASN A 62 5.28 -19.23 5.82
C ASN A 62 4.02 -19.02 4.95
N ASN A 63 3.29 -17.92 5.19
CA ASN A 63 2.13 -17.55 4.40
C ASN A 63 2.52 -17.13 2.98
N THR A 64 3.56 -16.31 2.82
CA THR A 64 4.06 -15.90 1.50
C THR A 64 4.50 -17.09 0.67
N VAL A 65 5.26 -18.03 1.25
CA VAL A 65 5.68 -19.26 0.55
C VAL A 65 4.48 -20.15 0.22
N LYS A 66 3.49 -20.27 1.09
CA LYS A 66 2.25 -21.01 0.78
C LYS A 66 1.40 -20.37 -0.32
N LEU A 67 1.44 -19.05 -0.46
CA LEU A 67 0.69 -18.33 -1.48
C LEU A 67 1.43 -18.32 -2.82
N LEU A 68 2.72 -17.99 -2.80
CA LEU A 68 3.54 -17.82 -4.02
C LEU A 68 4.23 -19.10 -4.48
N GLY A 69 4.42 -20.08 -3.60
CA GLY A 69 5.02 -21.37 -3.93
C GLY A 69 4.04 -22.40 -4.49
N LYS A 70 2.75 -22.06 -4.63
CA LYS A 70 1.82 -22.85 -5.44
C LYS A 70 2.21 -22.76 -6.91
N GLN A 71 1.83 -23.77 -7.70
CA GLN A 71 1.96 -23.70 -9.16
C GLN A 71 1.35 -22.38 -9.64
N ASP A 72 2.14 -21.62 -10.39
CA ASP A 72 1.81 -20.30 -10.95
C ASP A 72 1.53 -19.18 -9.93
N GLY A 73 1.67 -19.41 -8.62
CA GLY A 73 1.32 -18.44 -7.56
C GLY A 73 2.25 -17.22 -7.50
N TYR A 74 3.54 -17.41 -7.75
CA TYR A 74 4.51 -16.32 -7.91
C TYR A 74 4.37 -15.63 -9.27
N PHE A 75 4.17 -16.43 -10.32
CA PHE A 75 4.27 -15.94 -11.70
C PHE A 75 3.03 -15.19 -12.19
N LEU A 76 1.84 -15.62 -11.77
CA LEU A 76 0.58 -14.93 -12.10
C LEU A 76 0.31 -13.73 -11.19
N ASN A 77 1.10 -13.54 -10.13
CA ASN A 77 0.93 -12.42 -9.22
C ASN A 77 1.78 -11.22 -9.65
N GLU A 78 1.19 -10.34 -10.46
CA GLU A 78 1.83 -9.13 -10.99
C GLU A 78 2.38 -8.18 -9.92
N LEU A 79 1.89 -8.25 -8.68
CA LEU A 79 2.34 -7.40 -7.57
C LEU A 79 3.67 -7.85 -6.95
N VAL A 80 4.08 -9.10 -7.17
CA VAL A 80 5.31 -9.69 -6.59
C VAL A 80 6.22 -10.34 -7.62
N LYS A 81 5.70 -10.59 -8.83
CA LYS A 81 6.49 -11.09 -9.96
C LYS A 81 7.58 -10.08 -10.31
N ILE A 82 8.80 -10.58 -10.47
CA ILE A 82 9.89 -9.79 -11.04
C ILE A 82 9.62 -9.68 -12.53
N ALA A 83 9.22 -8.49 -12.99
CA ALA A 83 9.05 -8.22 -14.40
C ALA A 83 10.39 -8.38 -15.14
N MET A 84 10.34 -8.95 -16.34
CA MET A 84 11.54 -9.16 -17.15
C MET A 84 12.15 -7.80 -17.54
N PRO A 85 13.43 -7.54 -17.18
CA PRO A 85 14.08 -6.28 -17.51
C PRO A 85 14.13 -6.08 -19.03
N GLU A 86 14.06 -4.83 -19.51
CA GLU A 86 14.09 -4.52 -20.95
C GLU A 86 15.29 -5.14 -21.70
N LYS A 87 16.41 -5.29 -21.00
CA LYS A 87 17.63 -5.92 -21.55
C LYS A 87 17.45 -7.40 -21.88
N PHE A 88 16.61 -8.10 -21.12
CA PHE A 88 16.29 -9.51 -21.37
C PHE A 88 15.21 -9.68 -22.43
N GLN A 89 14.41 -8.65 -22.71
CA GLN A 89 13.38 -8.72 -23.76
C GLN A 89 13.99 -8.88 -25.17
N MET A 90 15.20 -8.37 -25.42
CA MET A 90 15.88 -8.63 -26.70
C MET A 90 16.34 -10.08 -26.83
N ALA A 91 16.89 -10.66 -25.76
CA ALA A 91 17.27 -12.07 -25.73
C ALA A 91 16.03 -12.97 -25.87
N ASP A 92 14.94 -12.62 -25.21
CA ASP A 92 13.66 -13.33 -25.30
C ASP A 92 13.09 -13.25 -26.73
N LYS A 93 13.10 -12.07 -27.37
CA LYS A 93 12.69 -11.92 -28.78
C LYS A 93 13.56 -12.73 -29.73
N ALA A 94 14.87 -12.75 -29.52
CA ALA A 94 15.79 -13.54 -30.34
C ALA A 94 15.50 -15.04 -30.18
N LEU A 95 15.36 -15.53 -28.94
CA LEU A 95 15.07 -16.93 -28.64
C LEU A 95 13.66 -17.34 -29.13
N ARG A 96 12.66 -16.46 -29.05
CA ARG A 96 11.33 -16.66 -29.66
C ARG A 96 11.42 -16.75 -31.19
N ALA A 97 12.27 -15.93 -31.82
CA ALA A 97 12.44 -15.92 -33.28
C ALA A 97 13.12 -17.20 -33.81
N VAL A 98 14.02 -17.82 -33.05
CA VAL A 98 14.61 -19.13 -33.39
C VAL A 98 13.76 -20.33 -32.96
N GLY A 99 12.52 -20.11 -32.49
CA GLY A 99 11.53 -21.16 -32.24
C GLY A 99 11.47 -21.69 -30.81
N PHE A 100 12.17 -21.08 -29.86
CA PHE A 100 12.10 -21.48 -28.44
C PHE A 100 10.90 -20.87 -27.68
N SER A 101 9.85 -20.44 -28.38
CA SER A 101 8.71 -19.75 -27.76
C SER A 101 7.99 -20.59 -26.70
N GLN A 102 7.84 -21.90 -26.93
CA GLN A 102 7.18 -22.81 -25.98
C GLN A 102 8.03 -23.06 -24.74
N GLN A 103 9.35 -23.23 -24.88
CA GLN A 103 10.23 -23.38 -23.71
C GLN A 103 10.28 -22.08 -22.91
N LEU A 104 10.30 -20.92 -23.58
CA LEU A 104 10.35 -19.62 -22.88
C LEU A 104 9.06 -19.32 -22.13
N ASP A 105 7.88 -19.65 -22.66
CA ASP A 105 6.62 -19.52 -21.92
C ASP A 105 6.49 -20.52 -20.76
N GLU A 106 7.35 -21.54 -20.69
CA GLU A 106 7.46 -22.45 -19.54
C GLU A 106 8.44 -21.93 -18.46
N PHE A 107 9.37 -21.05 -18.84
CA PHE A 107 10.32 -20.38 -17.93
C PHE A 107 9.90 -18.96 -17.52
N VAL A 108 8.95 -18.39 -18.25
CA VAL A 108 8.18 -17.18 -17.95
C VAL A 108 6.91 -17.68 -17.30
#